data_AF-A0A496W8H6-F1
#
_entry.id   AF-A0A496W8H6-F1
#
_cell.length_a   1.000
_cell.length_b   1.000
_cell.length_c   1.000
_cell.angle_alpha   90.00
_cell.angle_beta   90.00
_cell.angle_gamma   90.00
#
_symmetry.space_group_name_H-M   'P 1'
#
loop_
_entity.id
_entity.type
_entity.pdbx_description
1 polymer ?
#
loop_
_entity_poly.entity_id
_entity_poly.type
_entity_poly.pdbx_seq_one_letter_code
_entity_poly.pdbx_strand_id
1 'polypeptide(L)'
;MSNTTTKKAIKKALIGATVLASAPAFAKTGGGSTEGKSQLGVNHLSLDVTPGRGVTACASDAQVATKTGSNLTPNNLLLAVNPFQTSYIEIGFHVRDILASKQDNILFLIYSPTKSPSPQIPTPQSENKLQLDISAMEILAIYDLPKQVMLAQPATRLGAANPAPHAEVSFYVNLDTSVLPTFMRDKEKAYLQAALVKKSDFEAGVYDMAILSELDTIGFAEMDCPTADPDTGAPTEYAKVEVLDEPEVVNGEEKPAGTMVVSDKTGNVTKTTMTGSMSMGATVITK
;
A
#
# COMPACT_ATOMS: atom_id res chain seq x y z
N MET A 1 23.74 8.05 -8.12
CA MET A 1 24.28 6.76 -8.63
C MET A 1 24.26 5.60 -7.61
N SER A 2 23.81 5.80 -6.36
CA SER A 2 23.78 4.72 -5.34
C SER A 2 22.54 3.78 -5.44
N ASN A 3 21.36 4.32 -5.80
CA ASN A 3 20.09 3.58 -5.73
C ASN A 3 19.96 2.36 -6.66
N THR A 4 20.51 2.42 -7.88
CA THR A 4 20.37 1.31 -8.85
C THR A 4 21.15 0.06 -8.42
N THR A 5 22.29 0.25 -7.76
CA THR A 5 23.12 -0.83 -7.20
C THR A 5 22.41 -1.50 -6.03
N THR A 6 21.80 -0.71 -5.13
CA THR A 6 21.01 -1.22 -4.01
C THR A 6 19.78 -1.99 -4.50
N LYS A 7 19.01 -1.47 -5.47
CA LYS A 7 17.84 -2.17 -6.04
C LYS A 7 18.20 -3.53 -6.66
N LYS A 8 19.29 -3.60 -7.44
CA LYS A 8 19.78 -4.87 -8.02
C LYS A 8 20.31 -5.83 -6.96
N ALA A 9 20.97 -5.32 -5.91
CA ALA A 9 21.46 -6.14 -4.81
C ALA A 9 20.30 -6.73 -3.99
N ILE A 10 19.26 -5.94 -3.70
CA ILE A 10 18.05 -6.40 -3.01
C ILE A 10 17.34 -7.47 -3.84
N LYS A 11 17.10 -7.23 -5.14
CA LYS A 11 16.49 -8.24 -6.02
C LYS A 11 17.29 -9.54 -6.04
N LYS A 12 18.63 -9.45 -6.10
CA LYS A 12 19.51 -10.62 -5.99
C LYS A 12 19.45 -11.29 -4.62
N ALA A 13 19.30 -10.54 -3.54
CA ALA A 13 19.16 -11.08 -2.19
C ALA A 13 17.83 -11.81 -2.00
N LEU A 14 16.71 -11.25 -2.50
CA LEU A 14 15.41 -11.94 -2.50
C LEU A 14 15.44 -13.22 -3.33
N ILE A 15 16.09 -13.20 -4.50
CA ILE A 15 16.27 -14.39 -5.35
C ILE A 15 17.32 -15.36 -4.76
N GLY A 16 18.26 -14.88 -3.95
CA GLY A 16 19.25 -15.71 -3.27
C GLY A 16 18.69 -16.43 -2.04
N ALA A 17 17.79 -15.78 -1.30
CA ALA A 17 17.11 -16.35 -0.14
C ALA A 17 16.24 -17.57 -0.50
N THR A 18 15.82 -17.70 -1.76
CA THR A 18 15.06 -18.87 -2.27
C THR A 18 15.92 -20.13 -2.44
N VAL A 19 17.26 -20.07 -2.30
CA VAL A 19 18.17 -21.21 -2.55
C VAL A 19 18.62 -21.94 -1.25
N LEU A 20 18.24 -21.47 -0.06
CA LEU A 20 18.67 -22.09 1.22
C LEU A 20 17.58 -22.89 1.96
N ALA A 21 16.45 -23.20 1.33
CA ALA A 21 15.43 -24.06 1.93
C ALA A 21 15.74 -25.56 1.70
N SER A 22 16.89 -26.05 2.17
CA SER A 22 17.00 -27.47 2.52
C SER A 22 16.25 -27.69 3.83
N ALA A 23 15.09 -28.33 3.75
CA ALA A 23 14.22 -28.64 4.88
C ALA A 23 14.98 -29.31 6.05
N PRO A 24 14.64 -28.96 7.31
CA PRO A 24 14.69 -29.92 8.38
C PRO A 24 13.28 -30.44 8.67
N ALA A 25 13.24 -31.75 8.89
CA ALA A 25 12.08 -32.52 9.28
C ALA A 25 11.37 -31.93 10.51
N PHE A 26 10.04 -31.99 10.47
CA PHE A 26 9.14 -31.74 11.59
C PHE A 26 9.53 -32.60 12.80
N ALA A 27 10.20 -32.00 13.79
CA ALA A 27 10.23 -32.50 15.15
C ALA A 27 9.09 -31.84 15.93
N LYS A 28 8.07 -32.64 16.20
CA LYS A 28 6.89 -32.30 16.99
C LYS A 28 7.26 -32.21 18.46
N THR A 29 7.38 -30.99 19.00
CA THR A 29 7.31 -30.74 20.45
C THR A 29 6.69 -29.37 20.72
N GLY A 30 5.40 -29.42 21.10
CA GLY A 30 4.78 -28.65 22.17
C GLY A 30 4.90 -27.13 22.17
N GLY A 31 3.74 -26.47 22.00
CA GLY A 31 3.43 -25.25 22.76
C GLY A 31 3.14 -24.01 21.93
N GLY A 32 1.88 -23.87 21.51
CA GLY A 32 1.17 -22.59 21.44
C GLY A 32 1.75 -21.51 20.53
N SER A 33 1.28 -21.47 19.29
CA SER A 33 0.99 -20.21 18.63
C SER A 33 -0.38 -20.32 18.00
N THR A 34 -1.40 -19.90 18.76
CA THR A 34 -2.63 -19.37 18.16
C THR A 34 -2.21 -18.37 17.10
N GLU A 35 -2.71 -18.55 15.88
CA GLU A 35 -2.75 -17.51 14.85
C GLU A 35 -3.23 -16.24 15.54
N GLY A 36 -2.29 -15.32 15.80
CA GLY A 36 -2.55 -14.13 16.59
C GLY A 36 -3.56 -13.27 15.84
N LYS A 37 -4.59 -12.79 16.54
CA LYS A 37 -5.56 -11.83 16.01
C LYS A 37 -4.83 -10.75 15.20
N SER A 38 -5.36 -10.39 14.04
CA SER A 38 -4.87 -9.30 13.19
C SER A 38 -4.53 -8.05 14.01
N GLN A 39 -3.30 -7.56 13.91
CA GLN A 39 -2.75 -6.42 14.66
C GLN A 39 -2.04 -5.46 13.70
N LEU A 40 -2.72 -4.36 13.45
CA LEU A 40 -2.28 -3.31 12.54
C LEU A 40 -0.96 -2.70 13.03
N GLY A 41 0.02 -2.63 12.13
CA GLY A 41 1.39 -2.18 12.44
C GLY A 41 2.30 -3.23 13.08
N VAL A 42 1.77 -4.39 13.46
CA VAL A 42 2.53 -5.47 14.14
C VAL A 42 2.70 -6.68 13.23
N ASN A 43 1.61 -7.16 12.63
CA ASN A 43 1.64 -8.30 11.69
C ASN A 43 1.01 -7.98 10.33
N HIS A 44 0.44 -6.80 10.14
CA HIS A 44 0.06 -6.28 8.81
C HIS A 44 0.29 -4.76 8.74
N LEU A 45 0.56 -4.27 7.54
CA LEU A 45 0.55 -2.85 7.20
C LEU A 45 -0.71 -2.56 6.38
N SER A 46 -1.10 -1.27 6.29
CA SER A 46 -2.09 -0.82 5.32
C SER A 46 -1.37 -0.07 4.20
N LEU A 47 -1.71 -0.35 2.94
CA LEU A 47 -1.25 0.36 1.75
C LEU A 47 -2.46 1.00 1.06
N ASP A 48 -2.37 2.29 0.79
CA ASP A 48 -3.39 3.02 0.06
C ASP A 48 -2.82 3.67 -1.19
N VAL A 49 -3.59 3.64 -2.27
CA VAL A 49 -3.22 4.26 -3.54
C VAL A 49 -4.13 5.44 -3.78
N THR A 50 -3.55 6.63 -3.85
CA THR A 50 -4.27 7.89 -4.08
C THR A 50 -3.91 8.46 -5.46
N PRO A 51 -4.90 8.98 -6.22
CA PRO A 51 -4.61 9.69 -7.46
C PRO A 51 -3.83 10.96 -7.15
N GLY A 52 -2.66 11.12 -7.77
CA GLY A 52 -1.89 12.36 -7.73
C GLY A 52 -2.22 13.25 -8.92
N ARG A 53 -1.22 14.00 -9.39
CA ARG A 53 -1.40 14.92 -10.52
C ARG A 53 -1.61 14.17 -11.84
N GLY A 54 -2.60 14.59 -12.61
CA GLY A 54 -2.84 14.03 -13.96
C GLY A 54 -3.41 12.61 -13.96
N VAL A 55 -3.90 12.12 -12.82
CA VAL A 55 -4.47 10.79 -12.65
C VAL A 55 -5.89 10.91 -12.11
N THR A 56 -6.81 10.12 -12.66
CA THR A 56 -8.14 9.91 -12.09
C THR A 56 -8.24 8.46 -11.62
N ALA A 57 -8.52 8.24 -10.34
CA ALA A 57 -8.78 6.90 -9.83
C ALA A 57 -10.23 6.48 -10.16
N CYS A 58 -10.38 5.26 -10.64
CA CYS A 58 -11.63 4.68 -11.09
C CYS A 58 -11.85 3.33 -10.43
N ALA A 59 -13.07 3.08 -9.97
CA ALA A 59 -13.48 1.79 -9.44
C ALA A 59 -14.92 1.48 -9.83
N SER A 60 -15.19 0.22 -10.16
CA SER A 60 -16.54 -0.34 -10.19
C SER A 60 -17.04 -0.65 -8.78
N ASP A 61 -18.34 -0.87 -8.60
CA ASP A 61 -18.92 -1.30 -7.31
C ASP A 61 -18.25 -2.55 -6.73
N ALA A 62 -17.91 -3.50 -7.60
CA ALA A 62 -17.19 -4.72 -7.21
C ALA A 62 -15.81 -4.40 -6.63
N GLN A 63 -15.08 -3.46 -7.24
CA GLN A 63 -13.78 -3.02 -6.74
C GLN A 63 -13.91 -2.21 -5.45
N VAL A 64 -14.90 -1.31 -5.34
CA VAL A 64 -15.16 -0.57 -4.10
C VAL A 64 -15.38 -1.52 -2.92
N ALA A 65 -15.96 -2.71 -3.16
CA ALA A 65 -16.12 -3.75 -2.16
C ALA A 65 -14.83 -4.51 -1.77
N THR A 66 -13.73 -4.35 -2.51
CA THR A 66 -12.43 -5.00 -2.21
C THR A 66 -11.60 -4.29 -1.15
N LYS A 67 -12.08 -3.16 -0.67
CA LYS A 67 -11.47 -2.40 0.42
C LYS A 67 -11.30 -3.25 1.68
N THR A 68 -10.07 -3.32 2.18
CA THR A 68 -9.76 -3.95 3.47
C THR A 68 -9.82 -2.94 4.63
N GLY A 69 -9.97 -3.44 5.86
CA GLY A 69 -10.48 -2.70 7.02
C GLY A 69 -9.98 -1.26 7.22
N SER A 70 -8.66 -1.05 7.29
CA SER A 70 -8.02 0.26 7.55
C SER A 70 -7.79 1.12 6.32
N ASN A 71 -7.94 0.56 5.11
CA ASN A 71 -7.64 1.26 3.87
C ASN A 71 -8.55 2.47 3.69
N LEU A 72 -8.01 3.51 3.07
CA LEU A 72 -8.76 4.65 2.57
C LEU A 72 -9.44 4.31 1.25
N THR A 73 -8.73 3.59 0.39
CA THR A 73 -9.07 3.33 -1.01
C THR A 73 -9.30 1.84 -1.28
N PRO A 74 -9.95 1.48 -2.41
CA PRO A 74 -10.06 0.10 -2.84
C PRO A 74 -8.70 -0.51 -3.18
N ASN A 75 -8.48 -1.78 -2.82
CA ASN A 75 -7.23 -2.48 -3.13
C ASN A 75 -7.06 -2.74 -4.63
N ASN A 76 -8.14 -2.68 -5.42
CA ASN A 76 -8.10 -2.79 -6.87
C ASN A 76 -8.59 -1.49 -7.49
N LEU A 77 -7.68 -0.74 -8.10
CA LEU A 77 -7.98 0.52 -8.77
C LEU A 77 -7.61 0.48 -10.25
N LEU A 78 -8.38 1.21 -11.04
CA LEU A 78 -8.04 1.54 -12.41
C LEU A 78 -7.70 3.02 -12.47
N LEU A 79 -6.54 3.37 -13.01
CA LEU A 79 -6.09 4.75 -13.11
C LEU A 79 -6.28 5.24 -14.53
N ALA A 80 -7.24 6.13 -14.72
CA ALA A 80 -7.44 6.85 -15.97
C ALA A 80 -6.42 7.99 -16.06
N VAL A 81 -5.61 7.96 -17.12
CA VAL A 81 -4.57 8.96 -17.36
C VAL A 81 -4.55 9.35 -18.83
N ASN A 82 -4.22 10.60 -19.12
CA ASN A 82 -4.01 11.04 -20.50
C ASN A 82 -2.56 10.69 -20.92
N PRO A 83 -2.33 9.70 -21.79
CA PRO A 83 -0.98 9.27 -22.14
C PRO A 83 -0.22 10.30 -23.00
N PHE A 84 -0.92 11.27 -23.60
CA PHE A 84 -0.32 12.34 -24.40
C PHE A 84 0.01 13.58 -23.57
N GLN A 85 -0.33 13.58 -22.29
CA GLN A 85 -0.02 14.67 -21.39
C GLN A 85 1.48 14.71 -21.11
N THR A 86 2.10 15.85 -21.38
CA THR A 86 3.56 16.04 -21.20
C THR A 86 3.92 16.52 -19.80
N SER A 87 2.94 16.74 -18.93
CA SER A 87 3.18 17.08 -17.53
C SER A 87 3.37 15.82 -16.69
N TYR A 88 4.04 15.97 -15.54
CA TYR A 88 4.24 14.90 -14.57
C TYR A 88 2.91 14.25 -14.16
N ILE A 89 2.83 12.94 -14.37
CA ILE A 89 1.74 12.08 -13.91
C ILE A 89 2.22 11.40 -12.64
N GLU A 90 1.50 11.60 -11.54
CA GLU A 90 1.94 11.18 -10.20
C GLU A 90 0.88 10.29 -9.54
N ILE A 91 1.35 9.24 -8.84
CA ILE A 91 0.53 8.39 -7.99
C ILE A 91 1.08 8.48 -6.56
N GLY A 92 0.18 8.69 -5.59
CA GLY A 92 0.49 8.62 -4.18
C GLY A 92 0.29 7.20 -3.64
N PHE A 93 1.24 6.72 -2.83
CA PHE A 93 1.15 5.49 -2.07
C PHE A 93 1.34 5.78 -0.60
N HIS A 94 0.37 5.44 0.23
CA HIS A 94 0.39 5.72 1.67
C HIS A 94 0.49 4.41 2.43
N VAL A 95 1.62 4.19 3.11
CA VAL A 95 1.78 3.08 4.04
C VAL A 95 1.45 3.58 5.43
N ARG A 96 0.36 3.09 5.99
CA ARG A 96 -0.19 3.56 7.26
C ARG A 96 0.04 2.58 8.39
N ASP A 97 -0.18 3.10 9.58
CA ASP A 97 -0.18 2.37 10.84
C ASP A 97 1.12 1.66 11.21
N ILE A 98 2.25 2.17 10.75
CA ILE A 98 3.56 1.61 11.07
C ILE A 98 3.82 1.84 12.56
N LEU A 99 3.87 0.76 13.34
CA LEU A 99 4.09 0.88 14.78
C LEU A 99 5.51 1.35 15.06
N ALA A 100 5.64 2.33 15.95
CA ALA A 100 6.94 2.76 16.42
C ALA A 100 7.75 1.61 17.01
N SER A 101 9.00 1.51 16.56
CA SER A 101 9.91 0.46 16.96
C SER A 101 11.13 1.04 17.66
N LYS A 102 11.66 0.29 18.63
CA LYS A 102 12.96 0.58 19.27
C LYS A 102 14.15 0.29 18.35
N GLN A 103 13.90 -0.24 17.16
CA GLN A 103 14.89 -0.63 16.16
C GLN A 103 14.68 0.20 14.89
N ASP A 104 15.75 0.39 14.13
CA ASP A 104 15.67 0.99 12.80
C ASP A 104 15.07 -0.03 11.82
N ASN A 105 14.15 0.42 10.98
CA ASN A 105 13.48 -0.39 9.97
C ASN A 105 13.68 0.21 8.59
N ILE A 106 13.52 -0.62 7.58
CA ILE A 106 13.46 -0.22 6.18
C ILE A 106 12.05 -0.53 5.69
N LEU A 107 11.39 0.49 5.16
CA LEU A 107 10.13 0.35 4.45
C LEU A 107 10.44 0.40 2.95
N PHE A 108 9.88 -0.53 2.19
CA PHE A 108 9.97 -0.47 0.74
C PHE A 108 8.65 -0.80 0.07
N LEU A 109 8.40 -0.11 -1.04
CA LEU A 109 7.27 -0.35 -1.92
C LEU A 109 7.75 -1.16 -3.12
N ILE A 110 7.18 -2.35 -3.29
CA ILE A 110 7.50 -3.27 -4.38
C ILE A 110 6.32 -3.42 -5.32
N TYR A 111 6.62 -3.59 -6.60
CA TYR A 111 5.63 -3.97 -7.58
C TYR A 111 6.11 -5.14 -8.43
N SER A 112 5.18 -5.87 -9.03
CA SER A 112 5.43 -6.85 -10.08
C SER A 112 4.30 -6.82 -11.10
N PRO A 113 4.57 -7.04 -12.40
CA PRO A 113 3.52 -7.24 -13.40
C PRO A 113 2.77 -8.58 -13.22
N THR A 114 3.32 -9.51 -12.43
CA THR A 114 2.74 -10.83 -12.22
C THR A 114 2.71 -11.22 -10.74
N LYS A 115 1.67 -11.98 -10.37
CA LYS A 115 1.59 -12.66 -9.08
C LYS A 115 2.33 -13.99 -9.15
N SER A 116 2.88 -14.40 -8.02
CA SER A 116 3.36 -15.77 -7.84
C SER A 116 2.18 -16.71 -7.52
N PRO A 117 2.18 -17.95 -8.04
CA PRO A 117 1.16 -18.95 -7.69
C PRO A 117 1.22 -19.38 -6.22
N SER A 118 2.35 -19.17 -5.54
CA SER A 118 2.55 -19.44 -4.12
C SER A 118 3.55 -18.46 -3.51
N PRO A 119 3.48 -18.15 -2.21
CA PRO A 119 4.47 -17.29 -1.57
C PRO A 119 5.90 -17.83 -1.76
N GLN A 120 6.76 -17.08 -2.45
CA GLN A 120 8.13 -17.49 -2.74
C GLN A 120 9.09 -17.24 -1.58
N ILE A 121 8.70 -16.36 -0.64
CA ILE A 121 9.42 -16.11 0.62
C ILE A 121 8.45 -16.35 1.77
N PRO A 122 8.79 -17.21 2.75
CA PRO A 122 7.94 -17.44 3.91
C PRO A 122 8.00 -16.22 4.83
N THR A 123 6.85 -15.57 5.08
CA THR A 123 6.73 -14.47 6.04
C THR A 123 5.86 -14.89 7.23
N PRO A 124 6.37 -15.73 8.16
CA PRO A 124 5.56 -16.27 9.26
C PRO A 124 5.01 -15.20 10.21
N GLN A 125 5.69 -14.06 10.35
CA GLN A 125 5.27 -12.98 11.23
C GLN A 125 4.24 -12.03 10.62
N SER A 126 4.04 -12.10 9.30
CA SER A 126 3.04 -11.29 8.64
C SER A 126 1.75 -12.09 8.42
N GLU A 127 0.62 -11.44 8.66
CA GLU A 127 -0.70 -11.92 8.28
C GLU A 127 -0.80 -12.04 6.76
N ASN A 128 -0.38 -11.00 6.05
CA ASN A 128 -0.29 -11.00 4.59
C ASN A 128 0.96 -11.75 4.11
N LYS A 129 0.82 -12.55 3.05
CA LYS A 129 1.95 -13.25 2.41
C LYS A 129 2.44 -12.49 1.19
N LEU A 130 3.70 -12.70 0.83
CA LEU A 130 4.25 -12.13 -0.40
C LEU A 130 3.61 -12.84 -1.58
N GLN A 131 2.80 -12.11 -2.35
CA GLN A 131 2.06 -12.62 -3.51
C GLN A 131 2.71 -12.23 -4.84
N LEU A 132 3.75 -11.39 -4.83
CA LEU A 132 4.45 -10.94 -6.03
C LEU A 132 5.44 -11.99 -6.52
N ASP A 133 5.58 -12.12 -7.84
CA ASP A 133 6.67 -12.90 -8.45
C ASP A 133 8.00 -12.16 -8.31
N ILE A 134 8.91 -12.70 -7.49
CA ILE A 134 10.22 -12.11 -7.20
C ILE A 134 11.11 -11.97 -8.45
N SER A 135 10.87 -12.77 -9.49
CA SER A 135 11.67 -12.73 -10.72
C SER A 135 11.38 -11.48 -11.55
N ALA A 136 10.11 -11.06 -11.59
CA ALA A 136 9.62 -9.87 -12.27
C ALA A 136 9.52 -8.64 -11.36
N MET A 137 9.64 -8.83 -10.04
CA MET A 137 9.51 -7.76 -9.06
C MET A 137 10.56 -6.65 -9.23
N GLU A 138 10.11 -5.43 -8.96
CA GLU A 138 10.87 -4.19 -8.94
C GLU A 138 10.53 -3.36 -7.70
N ILE A 139 11.49 -2.54 -7.26
CA ILE A 139 11.33 -1.69 -6.07
C ILE A 139 11.08 -0.27 -6.54
N LEU A 140 9.90 0.27 -6.20
CA LEU A 140 9.54 1.65 -6.51
C LEU A 140 10.25 2.60 -5.56
N ALA A 141 10.12 2.36 -4.26
CA ALA A 141 10.66 3.23 -3.22
C ALA A 141 11.31 2.44 -2.07
N ILE A 142 12.32 3.05 -1.44
CA ILE A 142 12.99 2.57 -0.24
C ILE A 142 13.08 3.75 0.72
N TYR A 143 12.74 3.53 1.98
CA TYR A 143 12.75 4.53 3.02
C TYR A 143 13.39 3.99 4.29
N ASP A 144 14.40 4.71 4.79
CA ASP A 144 14.96 4.49 6.12
C ASP A 144 13.97 5.02 7.17
N LEU A 145 13.42 4.12 7.99
CA LEU A 145 12.57 4.45 9.12
C LEU A 145 13.39 4.33 10.41
N PRO A 146 13.93 5.43 10.95
CA PRO A 146 14.72 5.38 12.17
C PRO A 146 13.86 4.93 13.35
N LYS A 147 14.50 4.37 14.37
CA LYS A 147 13.85 3.99 15.63
C LYS A 147 13.04 5.16 16.19
N GLN A 148 11.82 4.87 16.62
CA GLN A 148 10.90 5.84 17.20
C GLN A 148 10.67 5.47 18.67
N VAL A 149 10.93 6.41 19.57
CA VAL A 149 10.76 6.20 21.01
C VAL A 149 9.86 7.30 21.54
N MET A 150 8.74 6.92 22.18
CA MET A 150 7.95 7.88 22.94
C MET A 150 8.67 8.29 24.20
N LEU A 151 8.68 9.59 24.46
CA LEU A 151 9.06 10.12 25.76
C LEU A 151 8.03 9.72 26.80
N ALA A 152 8.49 9.41 28.01
CA ALA A 152 7.61 9.10 29.13
C ALA A 152 6.64 10.26 29.38
N GLN A 153 5.34 9.97 29.38
CA GLN A 153 4.30 10.96 29.62
C GLN A 153 3.81 10.85 31.07
N PRO A 154 3.66 11.96 31.80
CA PRO A 154 2.98 11.92 33.10
C PRO A 154 1.51 11.53 32.89
N ALA A 155 0.97 10.72 33.81
CA ALA A 155 -0.45 10.40 33.80
C ALA A 155 -1.25 11.70 34.01
N THR A 156 -2.19 11.98 33.11
CA THR A 156 -3.10 13.11 33.24
C THR A 156 -4.44 12.63 33.81
N ARG A 157 -5.28 13.57 34.25
CA ARG A 157 -6.65 13.26 34.67
C ARG A 157 -7.53 12.68 33.56
N LEU A 158 -7.15 12.89 32.30
CA LEU A 158 -7.83 12.33 31.12
C LEU A 158 -7.33 10.91 30.79
N GLY A 159 -6.13 10.54 31.27
CA GLY A 159 -5.51 9.25 31.01
C GLY A 159 -4.01 9.36 30.71
N ALA A 160 -3.44 8.24 30.27
CA ALA A 160 -2.07 8.14 29.78
C ALA A 160 -2.07 7.88 28.27
N ALA A 161 -1.12 8.46 27.54
CA ALA A 161 -0.97 8.20 26.12
C ALA A 161 -0.54 6.74 25.88
N ASN A 162 -0.99 6.15 24.76
CA ASN A 162 -0.50 4.86 24.31
C ASN A 162 1.00 5.01 23.97
N PRO A 163 1.91 4.22 24.59
CA PRO A 163 3.36 4.34 24.36
C PRO A 163 3.84 3.83 22.98
N ALA A 164 2.93 3.37 22.12
CA ALA A 164 3.24 2.86 20.79
C ALA A 164 2.57 3.72 19.71
N PRO A 165 3.20 4.83 19.28
CA PRO A 165 2.64 5.71 18.27
C PRO A 165 2.72 5.03 16.90
N HIS A 166 1.83 5.43 16.01
CA HIS A 166 1.78 4.95 14.63
C HIS A 166 2.30 6.04 13.70
N ALA A 167 3.05 5.64 12.68
CA ALA A 167 3.54 6.50 11.63
C ALA A 167 2.86 6.18 10.29
N GLU A 168 2.77 7.20 9.43
CA GLU A 168 2.39 7.08 8.04
C GLU A 168 3.56 7.54 7.17
N VAL A 169 3.83 6.80 6.09
CA VAL A 169 4.84 7.17 5.09
C VAL A 169 4.17 7.23 3.73
N SER A 170 4.28 8.37 3.07
CA SER A 170 3.74 8.60 1.73
C SER A 170 4.86 8.61 0.69
N PHE A 171 4.66 7.87 -0.39
CA PHE A 171 5.52 7.85 -1.57
C PHE A 171 4.78 8.44 -2.75
N TYR A 172 5.39 9.40 -3.42
CA TYR A 172 4.87 9.96 -4.66
C TYR A 172 5.73 9.46 -5.83
N VAL A 173 5.12 8.64 -6.68
CA VAL A 173 5.80 8.01 -7.83
C VAL A 173 5.36 8.71 -9.09
N ASN A 174 6.33 9.29 -9.80
CA ASN A 174 6.12 9.80 -11.14
C ASN A 174 6.09 8.64 -12.13
N LEU A 175 5.02 8.54 -12.90
CA LEU A 175 4.88 7.55 -13.95
C LEU A 175 5.75 7.92 -15.15
N ASP A 176 6.38 6.91 -15.75
CA ASP A 176 7.08 7.07 -17.01
C ASP A 176 6.06 7.09 -18.16
N THR A 177 5.78 8.28 -18.69
CA THR A 177 4.80 8.47 -19.75
C THR A 177 5.17 7.77 -21.06
N SER A 178 6.43 7.34 -21.22
CA SER A 178 6.86 6.57 -22.39
C SER A 178 6.40 5.12 -22.36
N VAL A 179 6.12 4.55 -21.18
CA VAL A 179 5.67 3.15 -21.03
C VAL A 179 4.15 3.01 -20.85
N LEU A 180 3.48 4.07 -20.39
CA LEU A 180 2.02 4.05 -20.14
C LEU A 180 1.17 3.59 -21.34
N PRO A 181 1.44 4.01 -22.59
CA PRO A 181 0.66 3.53 -23.74
C PRO A 181 0.72 2.01 -23.91
N THR A 182 1.86 1.40 -23.60
CA THR A 182 2.05 -0.06 -23.63
C THR A 182 1.23 -0.72 -22.52
N PHE A 183 1.31 -0.20 -21.29
CA PHE A 183 0.52 -0.71 -20.16
C PHE A 183 -0.98 -0.69 -20.44
N MET A 184 -1.50 0.40 -21.02
CA MET A 184 -2.91 0.51 -21.40
C MET A 184 -3.30 -0.47 -22.50
N ARG A 185 -2.52 -0.50 -23.59
CA ARG A 185 -2.82 -1.35 -24.75
C ARG A 185 -2.81 -2.83 -24.38
N ASP A 186 -1.81 -3.24 -23.60
CA ASP A 186 -1.58 -4.63 -23.24
C ASP A 186 -2.35 -5.02 -21.96
N LYS A 187 -3.13 -4.07 -21.40
CA LYS A 187 -3.94 -4.22 -20.18
C LYS A 187 -3.11 -4.74 -19.01
N GLU A 188 -1.88 -4.26 -18.92
CA GLU A 188 -0.95 -4.66 -17.87
C GLU A 188 -1.46 -4.18 -16.51
N LYS A 189 -1.28 -5.05 -15.51
CA LYS A 189 -1.60 -4.77 -14.13
C LYS A 189 -0.31 -4.66 -13.34
N ALA A 190 -0.21 -3.65 -12.49
CA ALA A 190 0.83 -3.55 -11.49
C ALA A 190 0.27 -4.09 -10.17
N TYR A 191 0.85 -5.17 -9.67
CA TYR A 191 0.55 -5.70 -8.33
C TYR A 191 1.56 -5.14 -7.35
N LEU A 192 1.09 -4.56 -6.25
CA LEU A 192 1.90 -3.82 -5.28
C LEU A 192 1.75 -4.37 -3.88
N GLN A 193 2.85 -4.33 -3.12
CA GLN A 193 2.86 -4.54 -1.68
C GLN A 193 3.89 -3.63 -1.04
N ALA A 194 3.60 -3.16 0.16
CA ALA A 194 4.58 -2.57 1.05
C ALA A 194 5.18 -3.65 1.96
N ALA A 195 6.47 -3.51 2.26
CA ALA A 195 7.18 -4.41 3.15
C ALA A 195 8.04 -3.64 4.14
N LEU A 196 7.89 -3.96 5.42
CA LEU A 196 8.68 -3.43 6.52
C LEU A 196 9.58 -4.53 7.07
N VAL A 197 10.87 -4.25 7.15
CA VAL A 197 11.89 -5.15 7.70
C VAL A 197 12.81 -4.38 8.63
N LYS A 198 13.49 -5.08 9.54
CA LYS A 198 14.57 -4.45 10.31
C LYS A 198 15.72 -4.08 9.39
N LYS A 199 16.39 -2.98 9.70
CA LYS A 199 17.55 -2.54 8.93
C LYS A 199 18.68 -3.59 8.91
N SER A 200 18.93 -4.25 10.03
CA SER A 200 19.90 -5.36 10.11
C SER A 200 19.57 -6.50 9.15
N ASP A 201 18.29 -6.87 9.06
CA ASP A 201 17.84 -8.02 8.28
C ASP A 201 17.87 -7.66 6.79
N PHE A 202 17.50 -6.43 6.45
CA PHE A 202 17.65 -5.88 5.11
C PHE A 202 19.10 -5.89 4.61
N GLU A 203 20.05 -5.41 5.44
CA GLU A 203 21.48 -5.42 5.13
C GLU A 203 22.05 -6.84 5.00
N ALA A 204 21.50 -7.79 5.76
CA ALA A 204 21.82 -9.21 5.69
C ALA A 204 21.13 -9.97 4.53
N GLY A 205 20.18 -9.33 3.82
CA GLY A 205 19.40 -9.97 2.76
C GLY A 205 18.37 -10.99 3.27
N VAL A 206 17.91 -10.82 4.52
CA VAL A 206 16.97 -11.70 5.21
C VAL A 206 15.60 -11.02 5.24
N TYR A 207 14.59 -11.68 4.65
CA TYR A 207 13.25 -11.09 4.42
C TYR A 207 12.11 -11.95 4.97
N ASP A 208 12.40 -13.06 5.63
CA ASP A 208 11.40 -13.93 6.27
C ASP A 208 10.65 -13.23 7.42
N MET A 209 11.29 -12.25 8.05
CA MET A 209 10.70 -11.44 9.12
C MET A 209 9.97 -10.19 8.61
N ALA A 210 9.76 -10.07 7.30
CA ALA A 210 9.04 -8.93 6.72
C ALA A 210 7.57 -8.91 7.15
N ILE A 211 7.10 -7.73 7.53
CA ILE A 211 5.68 -7.41 7.70
C ILE A 211 5.20 -6.80 6.40
N LEU A 212 4.13 -7.37 5.83
CA LEU A 212 3.61 -7.00 4.52
C LEU A 212 2.26 -6.31 4.63
N SER A 213 2.00 -5.38 3.70
CA SER A 213 0.64 -4.96 3.42
C SER A 213 -0.12 -6.04 2.66
N GLU A 214 -1.43 -5.85 2.56
CA GLU A 214 -2.28 -6.45 1.54
C GLU A 214 -1.73 -6.19 0.13
N LEU A 215 -2.25 -6.98 -0.81
CA LEU A 215 -1.94 -6.83 -2.22
C LEU A 215 -2.87 -5.79 -2.84
N ASP A 216 -2.28 -4.75 -3.38
CA ASP A 216 -2.96 -3.78 -4.22
C ASP A 216 -2.73 -4.07 -5.69
N THR A 217 -3.72 -3.75 -6.53
CA THR A 217 -3.65 -3.88 -7.97
C THR A 217 -4.02 -2.56 -8.62
N ILE A 218 -3.15 -2.09 -9.51
CA ILE A 218 -3.38 -0.94 -10.35
C ILE A 218 -3.44 -1.40 -11.81
N GLY A 219 -4.51 -1.04 -12.50
CA GLY A 219 -4.56 -1.03 -13.97
C GLY A 219 -4.49 0.40 -14.51
N PHE A 220 -4.30 0.54 -15.83
CA PHE A 220 -4.34 1.84 -16.50
C PHE A 220 -5.41 1.89 -17.58
N ALA A 221 -6.10 3.03 -17.65
CA ALA A 221 -7.07 3.34 -18.70
C ALA A 221 -6.71 4.66 -19.39
N GLU A 222 -7.10 4.78 -20.65
CA GLU A 222 -6.84 5.96 -21.46
C GLU A 222 -7.90 7.03 -21.20
N MET A 223 -7.45 8.26 -20.91
CA MET A 223 -8.25 9.48 -20.73
C MET A 223 -9.19 9.48 -19.51
N ASP A 224 -10.22 8.64 -19.53
CA ASP A 224 -11.36 8.69 -18.60
C ASP A 224 -11.68 7.31 -18.01
N CYS A 225 -12.45 7.30 -16.91
CA CYS A 225 -12.96 6.05 -16.35
C CYS A 225 -13.82 5.30 -17.39
N PRO A 226 -13.54 4.01 -17.69
CA PRO A 226 -14.21 3.30 -18.78
C PRO A 226 -15.68 3.00 -18.47
N THR A 227 -16.48 2.68 -19.48
CA THR A 227 -17.89 2.22 -19.34
C THR A 227 -18.03 0.70 -19.37
N ALA A 228 -16.90 0.00 -19.50
CA ALA A 228 -16.84 -1.44 -19.60
C ALA A 228 -15.61 -1.93 -18.83
N ASP A 229 -15.73 -3.13 -18.27
CA ASP A 229 -14.65 -3.84 -17.63
C ASP A 229 -13.51 -4.04 -18.64
N PRO A 230 -12.29 -3.55 -18.35
CA PRO A 230 -11.19 -3.61 -19.30
C PRO A 230 -10.74 -5.05 -19.57
N ASP A 231 -10.97 -5.99 -18.65
CA ASP A 231 -10.57 -7.39 -18.82
C ASP A 231 -11.58 -8.17 -19.67
N THR A 232 -12.87 -7.99 -19.39
CA THR A 232 -13.97 -8.80 -19.94
C THR A 232 -14.77 -8.10 -21.04
N GLY A 233 -14.66 -6.78 -21.15
CA GLY A 233 -15.49 -5.97 -22.03
C GLY A 233 -16.96 -5.86 -21.59
N ALA A 234 -17.32 -6.44 -20.44
CA ALA A 234 -18.67 -6.37 -19.92
C ALA A 234 -19.03 -4.92 -19.54
N PRO A 235 -20.24 -4.42 -19.87
CA PRO A 235 -20.68 -3.11 -19.41
C PRO A 235 -20.58 -3.03 -17.89
N THR A 236 -19.90 -1.99 -17.39
CA THR A 236 -19.78 -1.73 -15.97
C THR A 236 -19.62 -0.24 -15.73
N GLU A 237 -20.18 0.24 -14.65
CA GLU A 237 -20.10 1.63 -14.27
C GLU A 237 -18.83 1.83 -13.43
N TYR A 238 -17.71 2.15 -14.09
CA TYR A 238 -16.58 2.70 -13.33
C TYR A 238 -16.91 4.13 -12.95
N ALA A 239 -16.92 4.36 -11.65
CA ALA A 239 -17.09 5.64 -11.02
C ALA A 239 -15.72 6.21 -10.61
N LYS A 240 -15.63 7.53 -10.56
CA LYS A 240 -14.47 8.25 -10.05
C LYS A 240 -14.38 8.04 -8.54
N VAL A 241 -13.17 7.77 -8.04
CA VAL A 241 -12.89 7.61 -6.61
C VAL A 241 -11.99 8.74 -6.15
N GLU A 242 -12.39 9.41 -5.08
CA GLU A 242 -11.63 10.48 -4.42
C GLU A 242 -11.62 10.26 -2.91
N VAL A 243 -10.55 10.70 -2.25
CA VAL A 243 -10.49 10.79 -0.79
C VAL A 243 -10.42 12.27 -0.45
N LEU A 244 -11.33 12.73 0.41
CA LEU A 244 -11.39 14.14 0.79
C LEU A 244 -10.18 14.51 1.67
N ASP A 245 -9.43 15.52 1.27
CA ASP A 245 -8.29 16.01 2.07
C ASP A 245 -8.72 16.95 3.20
N GLU A 246 -9.88 17.60 3.04
CA GLU A 246 -10.49 18.52 4.00
C GLU A 246 -11.98 18.19 4.19
N PRO A 247 -12.62 18.63 5.29
CA PRO A 247 -14.06 18.49 5.42
C PRO A 247 -14.82 19.20 4.28
N GLU A 248 -15.77 18.51 3.66
CA GLU A 248 -16.54 19.04 2.53
C GLU A 248 -18.03 18.65 2.64
N VAL A 249 -18.93 19.51 2.15
CA VAL A 249 -20.37 19.20 2.07
C VAL A 249 -20.63 18.36 0.82
N VAL A 250 -20.96 17.09 1.03
CA VAL A 250 -21.29 16.13 -0.02
C VAL A 250 -22.76 15.76 0.09
N ASN A 251 -23.53 15.97 -0.99
CA ASN A 251 -24.98 15.73 -1.03
C ASN A 251 -25.76 16.39 0.13
N GLY A 252 -25.32 17.58 0.56
CA GLY A 252 -25.97 18.36 1.63
C GLY A 252 -25.57 17.95 3.05
N GLU A 253 -24.64 17.00 3.22
CA GLU A 253 -24.10 16.59 4.51
C GLU A 253 -22.60 16.88 4.59
N GLU A 254 -22.14 17.47 5.70
CA GLU A 254 -20.71 17.65 5.95
C GLU A 254 -20.04 16.28 6.17
N LYS A 255 -19.03 15.99 5.35
CA LYS A 255 -18.17 14.82 5.46
C LYS A 255 -16.79 15.26 5.93
N PRO A 256 -16.19 14.60 6.92
CA PRO A 256 -14.85 14.94 7.35
C PRO A 256 -13.80 14.56 6.30
N ALA A 257 -12.60 15.12 6.43
CA ALA A 257 -11.41 14.64 5.73
C ALA A 257 -11.23 13.12 5.92
N GLY A 258 -10.54 12.48 4.97
CA GLY A 258 -10.38 11.03 4.90
C GLY A 258 -11.63 10.29 4.42
N THR A 259 -12.74 10.96 4.15
CA THR A 259 -13.92 10.30 3.57
C THR A 259 -13.65 9.93 2.12
N MET A 260 -13.87 8.66 1.76
CA MET A 260 -13.86 8.24 0.37
C MET A 260 -15.19 8.59 -0.29
N VAL A 261 -15.14 9.25 -1.44
CA VAL A 261 -16.25 9.67 -2.27
C VAL A 261 -16.17 8.92 -3.60
N VAL A 262 -17.30 8.39 -4.03
CA VAL A 262 -17.45 7.73 -5.33
C VAL A 262 -18.50 8.51 -6.13
N SER A 263 -18.11 8.95 -7.33
CA SER A 263 -18.93 9.80 -8.18
C SER A 263 -19.13 9.18 -9.56
N ASP A 264 -20.34 9.28 -10.09
CA ASP A 264 -20.65 8.87 -11.46
C ASP A 264 -19.91 9.76 -12.49
N LYS A 265 -20.06 9.43 -13.78
CA LYS A 265 -19.41 10.17 -14.88
C LYS A 265 -19.90 11.61 -15.04
N THR A 266 -21.05 11.94 -14.47
CA THR A 266 -21.60 13.30 -14.47
C THR A 266 -21.20 14.08 -13.21
N GLY A 267 -20.45 13.45 -12.31
CA GLY A 267 -19.97 14.05 -11.07
C GLY A 267 -20.95 13.95 -9.91
N ASN A 268 -22.07 13.21 -10.04
CA ASN A 268 -22.95 13.01 -8.90
C ASN A 268 -22.35 11.99 -7.95
N VAL A 269 -22.30 12.32 -6.66
CA VAL A 269 -21.82 11.38 -5.65
C VAL A 269 -22.85 10.28 -5.45
N THR A 270 -22.45 9.05 -5.78
CA THR A 270 -23.27 7.84 -5.64
C THR A 270 -23.02 7.11 -4.33
N LYS A 271 -21.82 7.26 -3.73
CA LYS A 271 -21.46 6.62 -2.47
C LYS A 271 -20.43 7.42 -1.70
N THR A 272 -20.57 7.43 -0.38
CA THR A 272 -19.54 7.91 0.55
C THR A 272 -19.23 6.82 1.56
N THR A 273 -17.95 6.66 1.93
CA THR A 273 -17.54 5.70 2.96
C THR A 273 -16.48 6.34 3.85
N MET A 274 -16.79 6.52 5.13
CA MET A 274 -15.78 6.92 6.11
C MET A 274 -14.74 5.82 6.25
N THR A 275 -13.48 6.24 6.34
CA THR A 275 -12.32 5.36 6.45
C THR A 275 -11.94 5.22 7.92
N GLY A 276 -11.51 4.02 8.33
CA GLY A 276 -11.12 3.74 9.70
C GLY A 276 -9.82 4.46 10.07
N SER A 277 -9.82 5.09 11.26
CA SER A 277 -8.71 5.78 11.92
C SER A 277 -7.82 6.66 11.03
N MET A 278 -8.21 7.92 10.84
CA MET A 278 -7.19 8.96 10.87
C MET A 278 -6.68 9.05 12.30
N SER A 279 -5.47 8.54 12.54
CA SER A 279 -4.62 9.07 13.61
C SER A 279 -4.42 10.54 13.27
N MET A 280 -5.21 11.43 13.87
CA MET A 280 -4.92 12.86 13.85
C MET A 280 -3.52 13.02 14.43
N GLY A 281 -2.54 13.19 13.55
CA GLY A 281 -1.19 13.55 13.93
C GLY A 281 -1.29 14.82 14.76
N ALA A 282 -1.07 14.70 16.06
CA ALA A 282 -0.98 15.86 16.93
C ALA A 282 0.21 16.69 16.44
N THR A 283 -0.07 17.73 15.66
CA THR A 283 0.90 18.80 15.40
C THR A 283 1.11 19.48 16.74
N VAL A 284 2.17 19.10 17.45
CA VAL A 284 2.62 19.85 18.62
C VAL A 284 3.20 21.15 18.08
N ILE A 285 2.36 22.18 18.04
CA ILE A 285 2.81 23.57 17.87
C ILE A 285 3.66 23.89 19.09
N THR A 286 4.97 23.86 18.93
CA THR A 286 5.89 24.46 19.89
C THR A 286 5.95 25.96 19.59
N LYS A 287 5.50 26.77 20.55
CA LYS A 287 5.89 28.18 20.67
C LYS A 287 7.20 28.28 21.44
#